data_AF-A0AAI8X3L6-F1
#
_entry.id   AF-A0AAI8X3L6-F1
#
_cell.length_a   1.000
_cell.length_b   1.000
_cell.length_c   1.000
_cell.angle_alpha   90.00
_cell.angle_beta   90.00
_cell.angle_gamma   90.00
#
_symmetry.space_group_name_H-M   'P 1'
#
loop_
_entity.id
_entity.type
_entity.pdbx_description
1 polymer ?
#
loop_
_entity_poly.entity_id
_entity_poly.type
_entity_poly.pdbx_seq_one_letter_code
_entity_poly.pdbx_strand_id
1 'polypeptide(L)'
;MSDADTFDDLLDPKPNPERERQRFTAALAELKFIPADLAAFMDKNRDYRDFSATIRSIQRMLSGETRVSGEMMVIVNMLLRQHRRLKAKYPNLQWQRNEHGVHSAQVEGWFVYVSPQTRGRWRLECSSGPSRSDYSPSWGRWLDSLEEAKEKALVCVEEGMNDLAELTYQEF
;
A
#
# COMPACT_ATOMS: atom_id res chain seq x y z
N MET A 1 -35.33 -16.79 23.13
CA MET A 1 -34.03 -16.85 22.44
C MET A 1 -33.55 -18.27 22.61
N SER A 2 -33.43 -19.01 21.52
CA SER A 2 -33.07 -20.43 21.58
C SER A 2 -31.54 -20.56 21.57
N ASP A 3 -31.00 -21.60 22.19
CA ASP A 3 -29.55 -21.85 22.25
C ASP A 3 -28.87 -21.95 20.87
N ALA A 4 -29.65 -22.16 19.80
CA ALA A 4 -29.19 -22.14 18.41
C ALA A 4 -28.80 -20.73 17.91
N ASP A 5 -29.49 -19.67 18.36
CA ASP A 5 -29.16 -18.28 17.97
C ASP A 5 -27.77 -17.86 18.51
N THR A 6 -27.39 -18.38 19.66
CA THR A 6 -26.11 -18.07 20.33
C THR A 6 -24.91 -18.74 19.65
N PHE A 7 -25.12 -19.92 19.06
CA PHE A 7 -24.06 -20.69 18.38
C PHE A 7 -23.78 -20.15 16.98
N ASP A 8 -24.81 -19.70 16.25
CA ASP A 8 -24.64 -19.04 14.94
C ASP A 8 -23.96 -17.66 15.07
N ASP A 9 -24.31 -16.86 16.09
CA ASP A 9 -23.63 -15.57 16.38
C ASP A 9 -22.14 -15.73 16.76
N LEU A 10 -21.73 -16.92 17.22
CA LEU A 10 -20.34 -17.27 17.55
C LEU A 10 -19.51 -17.63 16.31
N LEU A 11 -20.14 -18.22 15.29
CA LEU A 11 -19.49 -18.67 14.06
C LEU A 11 -19.53 -17.61 12.96
N ASP A 12 -20.57 -16.77 12.94
CA ASP A 12 -20.73 -15.66 12.00
C ASP A 12 -21.04 -14.36 12.75
N PRO A 13 -20.06 -13.82 13.53
CA PRO A 13 -20.29 -12.63 14.34
C PRO A 13 -20.71 -11.50 13.41
N LYS A 14 -21.92 -10.95 13.64
CA LYS A 14 -22.43 -9.80 12.91
C LYS A 14 -21.32 -8.77 12.74
N PRO A 15 -21.09 -8.27 11.52
CA PRO A 15 -19.96 -7.41 11.26
C PRO A 15 -20.05 -6.17 12.14
N ASN A 16 -19.12 -6.06 13.09
CA ASN A 16 -19.02 -4.91 13.98
C ASN A 16 -18.34 -3.76 13.20
N PRO A 17 -19.06 -2.66 12.90
CA PRO A 17 -18.52 -1.56 12.09
C PRO A 17 -17.26 -0.95 12.68
N GLU A 18 -17.16 -0.88 14.01
CA GLU A 18 -15.97 -0.37 14.69
C GLU A 18 -14.78 -1.30 14.52
N ARG A 19 -15.01 -2.62 14.56
CA ARG A 19 -13.96 -3.62 14.32
C ARG A 19 -13.50 -3.59 12.86
N GLU A 20 -14.41 -3.39 11.90
CA GLU A 20 -14.08 -3.22 10.49
C GLU A 20 -13.24 -1.95 10.28
N ARG A 21 -13.64 -0.83 10.89
CA ARG A 21 -12.87 0.43 10.87
C ARG A 21 -11.47 0.26 11.43
N GLN A 22 -11.33 -0.39 12.58
CA GLN A 22 -10.02 -0.66 13.18
C GLN A 22 -9.14 -1.51 12.27
N ARG A 23 -9.71 -2.56 11.65
CA ARG A 23 -8.99 -3.40 10.68
C ARG A 23 -8.56 -2.61 9.46
N PHE A 24 -9.43 -1.76 8.92
CA PHE A 24 -9.14 -0.90 7.78
C PHE A 24 -8.01 0.09 8.11
N THR A 25 -8.10 0.80 9.24
CA THR A 25 -7.06 1.72 9.70
C THR A 25 -5.71 1.03 9.89
N ALA A 26 -5.71 -0.14 10.55
CA ALA A 26 -4.48 -0.93 10.75
C ALA A 26 -3.87 -1.38 9.42
N ALA A 27 -4.72 -1.76 8.46
CA ALA A 27 -4.27 -2.18 7.14
C ALA A 27 -3.60 -1.03 6.36
N LEU A 28 -4.19 0.16 6.35
CA LEU A 28 -3.56 1.33 5.71
C LEU A 28 -2.25 1.72 6.40
N ALA A 29 -2.20 1.63 7.73
CA ALA A 29 -0.99 1.91 8.49
C ALA A 29 0.15 0.91 8.19
N GLU A 30 -0.17 -0.36 7.94
CA GLU A 30 0.82 -1.37 7.54
C GLU A 30 1.31 -1.12 6.11
N LEU A 31 0.42 -0.76 5.18
CA LEU A 31 0.76 -0.40 3.80
C LEU A 31 1.46 0.96 3.67
N LYS A 32 1.55 1.75 4.75
CA LYS A 32 1.96 3.17 4.73
C LYS A 32 1.15 3.99 3.72
N PHE A 33 -0.16 3.71 3.68
CA PHE A 33 -1.11 4.41 2.84
C PHE A 33 -1.75 5.54 3.64
N ILE A 34 -1.73 6.73 3.08
CA ILE A 34 -2.70 7.76 3.40
C ILE A 34 -3.92 7.64 2.47
N PRO A 35 -5.06 8.30 2.75
CA PRO A 35 -6.23 8.22 1.88
C PRO A 35 -5.96 8.55 0.41
N ALA A 36 -5.05 9.50 0.15
CA ALA A 36 -4.65 9.85 -1.21
C ALA A 36 -3.88 8.72 -1.92
N ASP A 37 -3.09 7.92 -1.21
CA ASP A 37 -2.35 6.79 -1.79
C ASP A 37 -3.34 5.69 -2.22
N LEU A 38 -4.31 5.37 -1.37
CA LEU A 38 -5.36 4.40 -1.71
C LEU A 38 -6.23 4.90 -2.87
N ALA A 39 -6.61 6.18 -2.86
CA ALA A 39 -7.36 6.77 -3.97
C ALA A 39 -6.56 6.70 -5.28
N ALA A 40 -5.25 6.97 -5.25
CA ALA A 40 -4.39 6.88 -6.42
C ALA A 40 -4.27 5.44 -6.93
N PHE A 41 -4.17 4.47 -6.02
CA PHE A 41 -4.25 3.05 -6.37
C PHE A 41 -5.57 2.73 -7.07
N MET A 42 -6.70 3.18 -6.52
CA MET A 42 -8.02 2.90 -7.10
C MET A 42 -8.22 3.56 -8.47
N ASP A 43 -7.84 4.83 -8.62
CA ASP A 43 -7.90 5.59 -9.87
C ASP A 43 -7.09 4.90 -10.98
N LYS A 44 -5.86 4.51 -10.67
CA LYS A 44 -5.00 3.74 -11.57
C LYS A 44 -5.60 2.40 -11.99
N ASN A 45 -6.34 1.75 -11.09
CA ASN A 45 -7.07 0.51 -11.34
C ASN A 45 -8.49 0.76 -11.90
N ARG A 46 -8.70 1.90 -12.56
CA ARG A 46 -9.92 2.27 -13.30
C ARG A 46 -11.16 2.41 -12.43
N ASP A 47 -10.99 2.88 -11.20
CA ASP A 47 -12.12 3.40 -10.44
C ASP A 47 -12.61 4.70 -11.06
N TYR A 48 -13.74 4.64 -11.75
CA TYR A 48 -14.31 5.77 -12.49
C TYR A 48 -14.93 6.87 -11.60
N ARG A 49 -14.92 6.70 -10.28
CA ARG A 49 -15.43 7.73 -9.36
C ARG A 49 -14.47 8.92 -9.35
N ASP A 50 -15.02 10.11 -9.14
CA ASP A 50 -14.21 11.33 -8.99
C ASP A 50 -13.15 11.15 -7.87
N PHE A 51 -11.89 11.44 -8.20
CA PHE A 51 -10.75 11.25 -7.30
C PHE A 51 -10.95 11.93 -5.93
N SER A 52 -11.48 13.16 -5.93
CA SER A 52 -11.75 13.91 -4.70
C SER A 52 -12.88 13.26 -3.88
N ALA A 53 -13.88 12.70 -4.54
CA ALA A 53 -14.96 11.96 -3.90
C ALA A 53 -14.46 10.65 -3.28
N THR A 54 -13.55 9.93 -3.95
CA THR A 54 -12.91 8.72 -3.43
C THR A 54 -12.12 9.02 -2.16
N ILE A 55 -11.28 10.07 -2.16
CA ILE A 55 -10.55 10.51 -0.95
C ILE A 55 -11.51 10.80 0.20
N ARG A 56 -12.56 11.61 -0.05
CA ARG A 56 -13.55 11.94 0.98
C ARG A 56 -14.23 10.68 1.53
N SER A 57 -14.58 9.74 0.66
CA SER A 57 -15.19 8.48 1.08
C SER A 57 -14.26 7.68 2.01
N ILE A 58 -12.97 7.55 1.66
CA ILE A 58 -11.98 6.87 2.50
C ILE A 58 -11.82 7.57 3.84
N GLN A 59 -11.77 8.91 3.87
CA GLN A 59 -11.67 9.68 5.12
C GLN A 59 -12.87 9.46 6.03
N ARG A 60 -14.09 9.42 5.49
CA ARG A 60 -15.32 9.16 6.25
C ARG A 60 -15.39 7.73 6.79
N MET A 61 -14.81 6.76 6.07
CA MET A 61 -14.63 5.40 6.57
C MET A 61 -13.66 5.37 7.77
N LEU A 62 -12.55 6.10 7.70
CA LEU A 62 -11.56 6.18 8.78
C LEU A 62 -12.10 6.90 10.02
N SER A 63 -12.89 7.98 9.84
CA SER A 63 -13.52 8.72 10.94
C SER A 63 -14.70 7.99 11.57
N GLY A 64 -15.24 6.96 10.91
CA GLY A 64 -16.41 6.20 11.37
C GLY A 64 -17.74 6.86 11.03
N GLU A 65 -17.74 7.96 10.27
CA GLU A 65 -18.96 8.56 9.73
C GLU A 65 -19.70 7.64 8.76
N THR A 66 -18.96 6.76 8.08
CA THR A 66 -19.52 5.74 7.20
C THR A 66 -18.87 4.39 7.48
N ARG A 67 -19.66 3.31 7.37
CA ARG A 67 -19.14 1.95 7.45
C ARG A 67 -18.12 1.68 6.33
N VAL A 68 -17.06 0.94 6.64
CA VAL A 68 -16.12 0.45 5.63
C VAL A 68 -16.84 -0.55 4.73
N SER A 69 -16.83 -0.34 3.41
CA SER A 69 -17.50 -1.28 2.50
C SER A 69 -16.72 -2.61 2.41
N GLY A 70 -17.45 -3.70 2.13
CA GLY A 70 -16.84 -5.01 1.92
C GLY A 70 -15.81 -5.00 0.78
N GLU A 71 -16.13 -4.32 -0.32
CA GLU A 71 -15.21 -4.15 -1.47
C GLU A 71 -13.91 -3.45 -1.07
N MET A 72 -14.00 -2.39 -0.25
CA MET A 72 -12.82 -1.69 0.24
C MET A 72 -11.95 -2.62 1.10
N MET A 73 -12.56 -3.43 1.95
CA MET A 73 -11.84 -4.44 2.72
C MET A 73 -11.21 -5.52 1.83
N VAL A 74 -11.86 -5.93 0.74
CA VAL A 74 -11.29 -6.89 -0.22
C VAL A 74 -10.04 -6.30 -0.88
N ILE A 75 -10.13 -5.08 -1.42
CA ILE A 75 -9.02 -4.39 -2.10
C ILE A 75 -7.82 -4.27 -1.16
N VAL A 76 -8.02 -3.72 0.04
CA VAL A 76 -6.93 -3.49 0.98
C VAL A 76 -6.34 -4.81 1.50
N ASN A 77 -7.15 -5.84 1.71
CA ASN A 77 -6.62 -7.15 2.10
C ASN A 77 -5.80 -7.82 0.98
N MET A 78 -6.16 -7.61 -0.29
CA MET A 78 -5.35 -8.11 -1.42
C MET A 78 -3.96 -7.44 -1.42
N LEU A 79 -3.91 -6.12 -1.26
CA LEU A 79 -2.65 -5.37 -1.15
C LEU A 79 -1.82 -5.81 0.05
N LEU A 80 -2.46 -5.99 1.22
CA LEU A 80 -1.78 -6.49 2.42
C LEU A 80 -1.16 -7.87 2.21
N ARG A 81 -1.87 -8.78 1.55
CA ARG A 81 -1.36 -10.14 1.31
C ARG A 81 -0.13 -10.12 0.43
N GLN A 82 -0.12 -9.30 -0.62
CA GLN A 82 1.04 -9.08 -1.48
C GLN A 82 2.21 -8.49 -0.67
N HIS A 83 1.97 -7.39 0.04
CA HIS A 83 2.97 -6.74 0.88
C HIS A 83 3.59 -7.70 1.91
N ARG A 84 2.76 -8.44 2.65
CA ARG A 84 3.22 -9.38 3.69
C ARG A 84 4.02 -10.54 3.10
N ARG A 85 3.63 -11.05 1.93
CA ARG A 85 4.38 -12.08 1.22
C ARG A 85 5.78 -11.59 0.87
N LEU A 86 5.90 -10.37 0.33
CA LEU A 86 7.21 -9.81 -0.01
C LEU A 86 8.05 -9.54 1.25
N LYS A 87 7.44 -8.94 2.27
CA LYS A 87 8.10 -8.67 3.56
C LYS A 87 8.61 -9.95 4.21
N ALA A 88 7.86 -11.04 4.12
CA ALA A 88 8.28 -12.35 4.62
C ALA A 88 9.43 -12.97 3.82
N LYS A 89 9.51 -12.68 2.50
CA LYS A 89 10.63 -13.11 1.64
C LYS A 89 11.90 -12.30 1.90
N TYR A 90 11.78 -11.03 2.29
CA TYR A 90 12.89 -10.11 2.54
C TYR A 90 12.94 -9.58 3.98
N PRO A 91 13.01 -10.44 5.02
CA PRO A 91 12.98 -10.00 6.42
C PRO A 91 14.22 -9.20 6.81
N ASN A 92 15.36 -9.48 6.16
CA ASN A 92 16.66 -8.85 6.41
C ASN A 92 17.16 -8.12 5.17
N LEU A 93 16.28 -7.33 4.52
CA LEU A 93 16.64 -6.56 3.34
C LEU A 93 17.86 -5.69 3.62
N GLN A 94 18.95 -5.93 2.87
CA GLN A 94 20.21 -5.25 3.05
C GLN A 94 20.17 -3.89 2.35
N TRP A 95 20.20 -2.82 3.14
CA TRP A 95 20.28 -1.46 2.64
C TRP A 95 21.73 -1.00 2.60
N GLN A 96 22.19 -0.61 1.42
CA GLN A 96 23.47 0.08 1.25
C GLN A 96 23.26 1.58 1.41
N ARG A 97 24.25 2.31 1.90
CA ARG A 97 24.21 3.76 2.04
C ARG A 97 25.40 4.38 1.32
N ASN A 98 25.14 5.39 0.48
CA ASN A 98 26.20 6.13 -0.19
C ASN A 98 26.64 7.38 0.62
N GLU A 99 27.67 8.06 0.12
CA GLU A 99 28.23 9.29 0.72
C GLU A 99 27.22 10.45 0.83
N HIS A 100 26.22 10.46 -0.05
CA HIS A 100 25.14 11.46 -0.05
C HIS A 100 23.96 11.08 0.86
N GLY A 101 24.06 9.97 1.59
CA GLY A 101 23.01 9.51 2.51
C GLY A 101 21.82 8.83 1.83
N VAL A 102 21.89 8.54 0.53
CA VAL A 102 20.90 7.74 -0.18
C VAL A 102 21.04 6.29 0.26
N HIS A 103 19.92 5.68 0.65
CA HIS A 103 19.81 4.27 0.95
C HIS A 103 19.31 3.52 -0.28
N SER A 104 19.99 2.45 -0.68
CA SER A 104 19.58 1.62 -1.81
C SER A 104 19.49 0.15 -1.44
N ALA A 105 18.60 -0.57 -2.11
CA ALA A 105 18.44 -2.02 -1.97
C ALA A 105 17.92 -2.61 -3.28
N GLN A 106 18.05 -3.93 -3.43
CA GLN A 106 17.45 -4.67 -4.53
C GLN A 106 16.41 -5.67 -4.01
N VAL A 107 15.25 -5.71 -4.66
CA VAL A 107 14.11 -6.56 -4.27
C VAL A 107 13.51 -7.15 -5.54
N GLU A 108 13.47 -8.48 -5.69
CA GLU A 108 12.93 -9.14 -6.90
C GLU A 108 13.49 -8.62 -8.23
N GLY A 109 14.77 -8.24 -8.26
CA GLY A 109 15.41 -7.64 -9.44
C GLY A 109 15.18 -6.13 -9.58
N TRP A 110 14.21 -5.56 -8.86
CA TRP A 110 13.95 -4.13 -8.82
C TRP A 110 14.95 -3.38 -7.95
N PHE A 111 15.26 -2.16 -8.35
CA PHE A 111 16.17 -1.26 -7.66
C PHE A 111 15.37 -0.22 -6.92
N VAL A 112 15.66 -0.06 -5.62
CA VAL A 112 14.96 0.91 -4.77
C VAL A 112 15.97 1.89 -4.19
N TYR A 113 15.60 3.16 -4.19
CA TYR A 113 16.39 4.27 -3.67
C TYR A 113 15.54 5.10 -2.71
N VAL A 114 16.09 5.40 -1.55
CA VAL A 114 15.49 6.25 -0.51
C VAL A 114 16.47 7.37 -0.23
N SER A 115 16.15 8.57 -0.71
CA SER A 115 17.01 9.74 -0.63
C SER A 115 16.50 10.77 0.38
N PRO A 116 17.38 11.35 1.22
CA PRO A 116 16.98 12.41 2.13
C PRO A 116 16.65 13.68 1.33
N GLN A 117 15.63 14.39 1.78
CA GLN A 117 15.16 15.66 1.25
C GLN A 117 15.20 16.73 2.34
N THR A 118 14.78 17.96 1.99
CA THR A 118 14.72 19.06 2.96
C THR A 118 13.68 18.79 4.06
N ARG A 119 13.90 19.39 5.24
CA ARG A 119 12.98 19.32 6.40
C ARG A 119 12.71 17.89 6.90
N GLY A 120 13.71 17.01 6.83
CA GLY A 120 13.60 15.64 7.33
C GLY A 120 12.75 14.70 6.48
N ARG A 121 12.32 15.14 5.29
CA ARG A 121 11.51 14.32 4.39
C ARG A 121 12.36 13.38 3.57
N TRP A 122 11.75 12.31 3.07
CA TRP A 122 12.41 11.28 2.28
C TRP A 122 11.67 11.05 0.98
N ARG A 123 12.43 10.88 -0.10
CA ARG A 123 11.91 10.50 -1.41
C ARG A 123 12.26 9.05 -1.69
N LEU A 124 11.24 8.26 -1.98
CA LEU A 124 11.35 6.89 -2.43
C LEU A 124 11.33 6.88 -3.97
N GLU A 125 12.19 6.09 -4.60
CA GLU A 125 12.19 5.82 -6.03
C GLU A 125 12.39 4.31 -6.22
N CYS A 126 11.72 3.72 -7.21
CA CYS A 126 11.97 2.33 -7.59
C CYS A 126 11.96 2.18 -9.11
N SER A 127 12.75 1.24 -9.61
CA SER A 127 12.91 0.98 -11.04
C SER A 127 13.03 -0.51 -11.30
N SER A 128 12.49 -0.96 -12.42
CA SER A 128 12.57 -2.35 -12.91
C SER A 128 14.00 -2.76 -13.30
N GLY A 129 14.91 -1.80 -13.43
CA GLY A 129 16.33 -2.03 -13.66
C GLY A 129 17.21 -0.84 -13.27
N PRO A 130 18.55 -0.95 -13.45
CA PRO A 130 19.50 0.07 -13.02
C PRO A 130 19.64 1.26 -14.00
N SER A 131 19.07 1.16 -15.21
CA SER A 131 19.13 2.19 -16.24
C SER A 131 18.05 3.24 -16.05
N ARG A 132 18.31 4.46 -16.54
CA ARG A 132 17.32 5.54 -16.60
C ARG A 132 16.18 5.28 -17.59
N SER A 133 16.39 4.36 -18.53
CA SER A 133 15.38 3.93 -19.50
C SER A 133 14.42 2.88 -18.94
N ASP A 134 14.75 2.29 -17.79
CA ASP A 134 13.95 1.22 -17.21
C ASP A 134 12.66 1.78 -16.63
N TYR A 135 11.60 0.97 -16.65
CA TYR A 135 10.31 1.39 -16.14
C TYR A 135 10.39 1.73 -14.65
N SER A 136 9.82 2.87 -14.29
CA SER A 136 9.76 3.40 -12.93
C SER A 136 8.36 3.97 -12.67
N PRO A 137 7.59 3.44 -11.71
CA PRO A 137 6.25 3.93 -11.40
C PRO A 137 6.31 5.34 -10.76
N SER A 138 5.16 6.02 -10.73
CA SER A 138 5.03 7.32 -10.06
C SER A 138 5.22 7.17 -8.55
N TRP A 139 6.12 7.97 -7.97
CA TRP A 139 6.65 7.74 -6.62
C TRP A 139 5.82 8.30 -5.45
N GLY A 140 4.56 8.66 -5.68
CA GLY A 140 3.67 9.17 -4.64
C GLY A 140 4.20 10.42 -3.93
N ARG A 141 3.93 10.49 -2.62
CA ARG A 141 4.29 11.63 -1.76
C ARG A 141 5.69 11.50 -1.14
N TRP A 142 6.19 12.62 -0.60
CA TRP A 142 7.31 12.58 0.33
C TRP A 142 6.92 11.93 1.66
N LEU A 143 7.87 11.21 2.26
CA LEU A 143 7.69 10.41 3.47
C LEU A 143 8.39 11.10 4.65
N ASP A 144 7.90 10.91 5.87
CA ASP A 144 8.28 11.72 7.03
C ASP A 144 9.45 11.11 7.81
N SER A 145 9.82 9.85 7.52
CA SER A 145 10.98 9.19 8.12
C SER A 145 11.64 8.19 7.17
N LEU A 146 12.90 7.85 7.48
CA LEU A 146 13.65 6.83 6.75
C LEU A 146 12.99 5.45 6.90
N GLU A 147 12.52 5.15 8.11
CA GLU A 147 11.85 3.90 8.44
C GLU A 147 10.55 3.74 7.65
N GLU A 148 9.73 4.80 7.58
CA GLU A 148 8.53 4.81 6.75
C GLU A 148 8.88 4.59 5.27
N ALA A 149 9.93 5.25 4.78
CA ALA A 149 10.38 5.09 3.41
C ALA A 149 10.87 3.68 3.06
N LYS A 150 11.60 3.04 3.98
CA LYS A 150 12.04 1.65 3.82
C LYS A 150 10.90 0.64 3.90
N GLU A 151 9.87 0.90 4.70
CA GLU A 151 8.68 0.03 4.75
C GLU A 151 7.81 0.20 3.50
N LYS A 152 7.61 1.45 3.06
CA LYS A 152 6.87 1.78 1.83
C LYS A 152 7.55 1.23 0.58
N ALA A 153 8.89 1.16 0.56
CA ALA A 153 9.67 0.60 -0.55
C ALA A 153 9.15 -0.76 -1.04
N LEU A 154 8.86 -1.69 -0.12
CA LEU A 154 8.37 -3.01 -0.48
C LEU A 154 6.97 -2.95 -1.11
N VAL A 155 6.12 -2.03 -0.66
CA VAL A 155 4.80 -1.81 -1.26
C VAL A 155 4.93 -1.29 -2.68
N CYS A 156 5.81 -0.31 -2.91
CA CYS A 156 6.03 0.25 -4.24
C CYS A 156 6.65 -0.75 -5.22
N VAL A 157 7.49 -1.68 -4.75
CA VAL A 157 8.01 -2.76 -5.60
C VAL A 157 6.90 -3.73 -6.02
N GLU A 158 6.01 -4.14 -5.11
CA GLU A 158 4.84 -4.97 -5.48
C GLU A 158 3.94 -4.26 -6.50
N GLU A 159 3.64 -2.99 -6.28
CA GLU A 159 2.85 -2.20 -7.23
C GLU A 159 3.54 -2.10 -8.58
N GLY A 160 4.83 -1.75 -8.60
CA GLY A 160 5.61 -1.64 -9.84
C GLY A 160 5.67 -2.97 -10.61
N MET A 161 5.82 -4.10 -9.91
CA MET A 161 5.76 -5.43 -10.53
C MET A 161 4.41 -5.70 -11.19
N ASN A 162 3.31 -5.36 -10.51
CA ASN A 162 1.96 -5.53 -11.07
C ASN A 162 1.72 -4.62 -12.26
N ASP A 163 2.18 -3.36 -12.19
CA ASP A 163 2.07 -2.40 -13.30
C ASP A 163 2.81 -2.88 -14.53
N LEU A 164 4.06 -3.31 -14.35
CA LEU A 164 4.90 -3.76 -15.44
C LEU A 164 4.33 -5.02 -16.10
N ALA A 165 3.77 -5.93 -15.30
CA ALA A 165 3.08 -7.11 -15.82
C ALA A 165 1.84 -6.74 -16.66
N GLU A 166 1.04 -5.77 -16.22
CA GLU A 166 -0.13 -5.28 -16.96
C GLU A 166 0.28 -4.57 -18.26
N LEU A 167 1.30 -3.71 -18.22
CA LEU A 167 1.85 -3.06 -19.42
C LEU A 167 2.34 -4.09 -20.44
N THR A 168 3.08 -5.09 -19.97
CA THR A 168 3.59 -6.17 -20.82
C THR A 168 2.44 -6.98 -21.43
N TYR A 169 1.35 -7.23 -20.69
CA TYR A 169 0.19 -7.95 -21.19
C TYR A 169 -0.57 -7.16 -22.29
N GLN A 170 -0.67 -5.84 -22.15
CA GLN A 170 -1.37 -4.97 -23.11
C GLN A 170 -0.61 -4.75 -24.42
N GLU A 171 0.69 -5.06 -24.47
CA GLU A 171 1.51 -5.00 -25.69
C GLU A 171 1.33 -6.23 -26.62
N PHE A 172 0.57 -7.25 -26.18
CA PHE A 172 0.17 -8.44 -26.94
C PHE A 172 -1.34 -8.42 -27.27
#